data_AF-A0A235BPE0-F1
#
_entry.id   AF-A0A235BPE0-F1
#
_cell.length_a   1.000
_cell.length_b   1.000
_cell.length_c   1.000
_cell.angle_alpha   90.00
_cell.angle_beta   90.00
_cell.angle_gamma   90.00
#
_symmetry.space_group_name_H-M   'P 1'
#
loop_
_entity.id
_entity.type
_entity.pdbx_description
1 polymer ?
#
loop_
_entity_poly.entity_id
_entity_poly.type
_entity_poly.pdbx_seq_one_letter_code
_entity_poly.pdbx_strand_id
1 'polypeptide(L)'
;MINNCHNNAAQHYEPVKKQTYHTRLKQLLKEELNIYGKPKVLDLLAEVIERLNEENYPKNEYMRLGQVRVVVPSLRDRPSFGQKIEDTELVTVTLDILTSEDMERYARGGAHVKIQQERLARIANQAKAQGGLLSQPMAGHLLGVRQDCVSKYAVGYRKRTGKVIPLRGVVHDIGRSTTHKEWIINLYQRGYTEAEIVWITGHTIQSIGKYLKRYKQMEVLIEEIGEIPIIDKAARLLNISKWSAREYLILYRRYHNVVKQKGKFFIRLPTVYEQHFCNQGRPVRISKVVDSVMRELQ
;
A
#
# COMPACT_ATOMS: atom_id res chain seq x y z
N MET A 1 48.15 -49.06 -18.26
CA MET A 1 48.38 -47.74 -17.63
C MET A 1 48.07 -47.88 -16.16
N ILE A 2 49.10 -47.84 -15.31
CA ILE A 2 48.95 -47.99 -13.87
C ILE A 2 48.41 -46.66 -13.34
N ASN A 3 47.14 -46.65 -12.92
CA ASN A 3 46.58 -45.49 -12.21
C ASN A 3 47.25 -45.41 -10.84
N ASN A 4 48.24 -44.52 -10.70
CA ASN A 4 48.74 -44.05 -9.42
C ASN A 4 47.65 -43.21 -8.73
N CYS A 5 46.64 -43.86 -8.18
CA CYS A 5 45.75 -43.22 -7.21
C CYS A 5 46.51 -43.14 -5.88
N HIS A 6 47.24 -42.05 -5.67
CA HIS A 6 47.68 -41.69 -4.33
C HIS A 6 46.42 -41.57 -3.45
N ASN A 7 46.22 -42.54 -2.57
CA ASN A 7 45.10 -42.62 -1.64
C ASN A 7 45.24 -41.50 -0.60
N ASN A 8 44.90 -40.28 -1.02
CA ASN A 8 44.99 -39.07 -0.22
C ASN A 8 43.73 -38.99 0.64
N ALA A 9 43.91 -38.84 1.95
CA ALA A 9 42.80 -38.65 2.90
C ALA A 9 41.79 -37.60 2.43
N ALA A 10 42.24 -36.54 1.75
CA ALA A 10 41.37 -35.52 1.17
C ALA A 10 40.30 -36.08 0.23
N GLN A 11 40.59 -37.13 -0.56
CA GLN A 11 39.64 -37.73 -1.51
C GLN A 11 38.44 -38.37 -0.79
N HIS A 12 38.64 -38.91 0.42
CA HIS A 12 37.57 -39.53 1.21
C HIS A 12 36.62 -38.51 1.84
N TYR A 13 37.09 -37.28 2.09
CA TYR A 13 36.29 -36.22 2.71
C TYR A 13 35.59 -35.30 1.71
N GLU A 14 35.94 -35.33 0.42
CA GLU A 14 35.26 -34.54 -0.62
C GLU A 14 33.75 -34.86 -0.76
N PRO A 15 33.29 -36.12 -0.70
CA PRO A 15 31.86 -36.42 -0.64
C PRO A 15 31.19 -35.93 0.64
N VAL A 16 31.90 -36.00 1.78
CA VAL A 16 31.38 -35.58 3.09
C VAL A 16 31.12 -34.08 3.11
N LYS A 17 32.01 -33.25 2.54
CA LYS A 17 31.79 -31.80 2.39
C LYS A 17 30.51 -31.45 1.64
N LYS A 18 30.03 -32.33 0.76
CA LYS A 18 28.81 -32.13 -0.03
C LYS A 18 27.55 -32.54 0.71
N GLN A 19 27.64 -33.13 1.91
CA GLN A 19 26.48 -33.51 2.73
C GLN A 19 25.88 -32.29 3.43
N THR A 20 25.31 -31.39 2.63
CA THR A 20 24.72 -30.12 3.08
C THR A 20 23.22 -30.10 2.83
N TYR A 21 22.51 -29.19 3.50
CA TYR A 21 21.09 -28.95 3.25
C TYR A 21 20.84 -28.55 1.79
N HIS A 22 21.67 -27.66 1.24
CA HIS A 22 21.69 -27.31 -0.18
C HIS A 22 21.73 -28.54 -1.10
N THR A 23 22.65 -29.48 -0.87
CA THR A 23 22.72 -30.72 -1.67
C THR A 23 21.47 -31.57 -1.52
N ARG A 24 20.88 -31.65 -0.31
CA ARG A 24 19.62 -32.38 -0.10
C ARG A 24 18.44 -31.74 -0.82
N LEU A 25 18.34 -30.41 -0.83
CA LEU A 25 17.34 -29.67 -1.61
C LEU A 25 17.47 -29.98 -3.10
N LYS A 26 18.69 -29.98 -3.64
CA LYS A 26 18.93 -30.35 -5.05
C LYS A 26 18.51 -31.77 -5.37
N GLN A 27 18.66 -32.71 -4.44
CA GLN A 27 18.17 -34.09 -4.61
C GLN A 27 16.64 -34.12 -4.65
N LEU A 28 15.98 -33.48 -3.69
CA LEU A 28 14.51 -33.39 -3.63
C LEU A 28 13.94 -32.77 -4.92
N LEU A 29 14.53 -31.68 -5.41
CA LEU A 29 14.08 -31.02 -6.65
C LEU A 29 14.28 -31.90 -7.90
N LYS A 30 15.29 -32.79 -7.92
CA LYS A 30 15.43 -33.78 -8.99
C LYS A 30 14.35 -34.86 -8.91
N GLU A 31 14.11 -35.36 -7.72
CA GLU A 31 13.18 -36.47 -7.44
C GLU A 31 11.73 -36.04 -7.70
N GLU A 32 11.29 -34.93 -7.11
CA GLU A 32 9.89 -34.49 -7.13
C GLU A 32 9.51 -33.72 -8.39
N LEU A 33 10.44 -32.96 -8.97
CA LEU A 33 10.16 -32.09 -10.13
C LEU A 33 10.80 -32.57 -11.43
N ASN A 34 11.48 -33.73 -11.41
CA ASN A 34 12.13 -34.34 -12.57
C ASN A 34 13.15 -33.42 -13.29
N ILE A 35 13.81 -32.53 -12.54
CA ILE A 35 14.78 -31.55 -13.09
C ILE A 35 16.17 -32.19 -13.18
N TYR A 36 16.40 -32.98 -14.23
CA TYR A 36 17.70 -33.61 -14.50
C TYR A 36 18.52 -32.80 -15.52
N GLY A 37 19.86 -32.94 -15.47
CA GLY A 37 20.78 -32.31 -16.43
C GLY A 37 20.91 -30.78 -16.34
N LYS A 38 20.26 -30.13 -15.37
CA LYS A 38 20.26 -28.66 -15.20
C LYS A 38 20.86 -28.24 -13.84
N PRO A 39 22.18 -28.43 -13.62
CA PRO A 39 22.80 -28.19 -12.30
C PRO A 39 22.65 -26.74 -11.84
N LYS A 40 22.83 -25.75 -12.73
CA LYS A 40 22.67 -24.32 -12.41
C LYS A 40 21.27 -23.95 -11.95
N VAL A 41 20.24 -24.56 -12.54
CA VAL A 41 18.83 -24.30 -12.16
C VAL A 41 18.56 -24.87 -10.77
N LEU A 42 19.05 -26.09 -10.48
CA LEU A 42 18.93 -26.70 -9.17
C LEU A 42 19.64 -25.91 -8.07
N ASP A 43 20.85 -25.40 -8.36
CA ASP A 43 21.58 -24.53 -7.45
C ASP A 43 20.79 -23.24 -7.17
N LEU A 44 20.30 -22.55 -8.20
CA LEU A 44 19.49 -21.34 -8.05
C LEU A 44 18.24 -21.58 -7.20
N LEU A 45 17.50 -22.67 -7.47
CA LEU A 45 16.28 -22.99 -6.72
C LEU A 45 16.58 -23.31 -5.26
N ALA A 46 17.63 -24.09 -4.99
CA ALA A 46 18.03 -24.40 -3.63
C ALA A 46 18.46 -23.13 -2.86
N GLU A 47 19.24 -22.24 -3.49
CA GLU A 47 19.61 -20.93 -2.90
C GLU A 47 18.39 -20.05 -2.60
N VAL A 48 17.37 -20.04 -3.47
CA VAL A 48 16.13 -19.29 -3.24
C VAL A 48 15.36 -19.87 -2.05
N ILE A 49 15.28 -21.20 -1.93
CA ILE A 49 14.61 -21.87 -0.80
C ILE A 49 15.35 -21.59 0.51
N GLU A 50 16.68 -21.70 0.52
CA GLU A 50 17.48 -21.40 1.71
C GLU A 50 17.28 -19.96 2.17
N ARG A 51 17.28 -19.00 1.24
CA ARG A 51 17.01 -17.58 1.54
C ARG A 51 15.60 -17.37 2.10
N LEU A 52 14.58 -18.03 1.53
CA LEU A 52 13.22 -17.98 2.06
C LEU A 52 13.15 -18.59 3.47
N ASN A 53 13.88 -19.67 3.74
CA ASN A 53 13.93 -20.25 5.07
C ASN A 53 14.61 -19.30 6.07
N GLU A 54 15.69 -18.63 5.69
CA GLU A 54 16.35 -17.65 6.55
C GLU A 54 15.45 -16.44 6.84
N GLU A 55 14.71 -15.97 5.84
CA GLU A 55 13.73 -14.90 6.01
C GLU A 55 12.57 -15.33 6.94
N ASN A 56 12.05 -16.55 6.77
CA ASN A 56 10.86 -17.02 7.48
C ASN A 56 11.15 -17.71 8.82
N TYR A 57 12.38 -18.16 9.06
CA TYR A 57 12.82 -18.89 10.25
C TYR A 57 14.26 -18.45 10.67
N PRO A 58 14.45 -17.18 11.05
CA PRO A 58 15.77 -16.64 11.38
C PRO A 58 16.35 -17.39 12.57
N LYS A 59 17.60 -17.82 12.42
CA LYS A 59 18.33 -18.55 13.46
C LYS A 59 18.66 -17.60 14.61
N ASN A 60 18.42 -18.06 15.84
CA ASN A 60 18.75 -17.34 17.09
C ASN A 60 17.98 -16.04 17.36
N GLU A 61 16.92 -15.73 16.61
CA GLU A 61 15.97 -14.69 17.00
C GLU A 61 14.91 -15.30 17.93
N TYR A 62 15.03 -15.01 19.23
CA TYR A 62 13.93 -15.29 20.16
C TYR A 62 12.80 -14.30 19.91
N MET A 63 11.67 -14.81 19.44
CA MET A 63 10.44 -14.04 19.39
C MET A 63 9.98 -13.75 20.81
N ARG A 64 9.75 -12.47 21.14
CA ARG A 64 9.25 -12.09 22.45
C ARG A 64 7.78 -12.51 22.59
N LEU A 65 7.34 -12.74 23.82
CA LEU A 65 5.93 -12.99 24.11
C LEU A 65 5.06 -11.85 23.58
N GLY A 66 3.95 -12.21 22.93
CA GLY A 66 3.02 -11.24 22.35
C GLY A 66 3.39 -10.74 20.95
N GLN A 67 4.51 -11.21 20.38
CA GLN A 67 4.85 -10.97 18.99
C GLN A 67 4.25 -12.01 18.04
N VAL A 68 4.08 -11.64 16.78
CA VAL A 68 3.71 -12.55 15.70
C VAL A 68 4.56 -12.26 14.46
N ARG A 69 4.84 -13.28 13.65
CA ARG A 69 5.43 -13.13 12.32
C ARG A 69 4.40 -13.39 11.25
N VAL A 70 4.32 -12.49 10.29
CA VAL A 70 3.35 -12.54 9.20
C VAL A 70 3.98 -12.15 7.88
N VAL A 71 3.50 -12.78 6.81
CA VAL A 71 3.85 -12.43 5.43
C VAL A 71 2.89 -11.33 4.95
N VAL A 72 3.45 -10.23 4.44
CA VAL A 72 2.67 -9.06 4.00
C VAL A 72 3.23 -8.52 2.68
N PRO A 73 2.43 -7.78 1.89
CA PRO A 73 2.92 -7.10 0.70
C PRO A 73 4.11 -6.17 0.98
N SER A 74 5.11 -6.23 0.12
CA SER A 74 6.29 -5.37 0.14
C SER A 74 5.88 -3.91 -0.05
N LEU A 75 6.57 -3.02 0.67
CA LEU A 75 6.48 -1.58 0.49
C LEU A 75 6.93 -1.16 -0.91
N ARG A 76 7.87 -1.91 -1.50
CA ARG A 76 8.48 -1.60 -2.80
C ARG A 76 7.59 -1.98 -3.98
N ASP A 77 6.75 -2.99 -3.81
CA ASP A 77 5.85 -3.48 -4.84
C ASP A 77 4.59 -2.60 -4.95
N ARG A 78 4.65 -1.67 -5.91
CA ARG A 78 3.50 -0.80 -6.19
C ARG A 78 2.44 -1.59 -6.96
N PRO A 79 1.17 -1.49 -6.53
CA PRO A 79 0.06 -2.21 -7.13
C PRO A 79 -0.11 -1.85 -8.60
N SER A 80 -0.32 -2.86 -9.43
CA SER A 80 -0.78 -2.72 -10.82
C SER A 80 -2.23 -3.18 -10.98
N PHE A 81 -2.88 -2.72 -12.05
CA PHE A 81 -4.30 -3.02 -12.27
C PHE A 81 -4.51 -4.53 -12.46
N GLY A 82 -5.35 -5.12 -11.62
CA GLY A 82 -5.66 -6.55 -11.67
C GLY A 82 -4.58 -7.47 -11.10
N GLN A 83 -3.51 -6.91 -10.51
CA GLN A 83 -2.47 -7.69 -9.85
C GLN A 83 -3.06 -8.54 -8.73
N LYS A 84 -2.77 -9.84 -8.77
CA LYS A 84 -3.20 -10.75 -7.72
C LYS A 84 -2.16 -10.80 -6.60
N ILE A 85 -2.52 -11.42 -5.48
CA ILE A 85 -1.60 -11.52 -4.34
C ILE A 85 -0.42 -12.45 -4.66
N GLU A 86 -0.64 -13.44 -5.53
CA GLU A 86 0.38 -14.37 -6.02
C GLU A 86 1.44 -13.68 -6.88
N ASP A 87 1.07 -12.54 -7.51
CA ASP A 87 1.95 -11.70 -8.31
C ASP A 87 2.51 -10.50 -7.52
N THR A 88 2.23 -10.43 -6.22
CA THR A 88 2.69 -9.35 -5.33
C THR A 88 3.98 -9.77 -4.65
N GLU A 89 4.99 -8.90 -4.61
CA GLU A 89 6.20 -9.15 -3.81
C GLU A 89 5.80 -9.17 -2.32
N LEU A 90 6.15 -10.24 -1.62
CA LEU A 90 5.83 -10.43 -0.21
C LEU A 90 7.10 -10.38 0.63
N VAL A 91 6.95 -9.91 1.87
CA VAL A 91 8.02 -9.87 2.87
C VAL A 91 7.50 -10.33 4.22
N THR A 92 8.34 -11.00 4.99
CA THR A 92 8.00 -11.43 6.36
C THR A 92 8.37 -10.37 7.39
N VAL A 93 7.41 -9.99 8.23
CA VAL A 93 7.58 -8.96 9.28
C VAL A 93 7.20 -9.50 10.65
N THR A 94 7.87 -9.01 11.69
CA THR A 94 7.59 -9.31 13.11
C THR A 94 6.82 -8.14 13.74
N LEU A 95 5.69 -8.40 14.39
CA LEU A 95 4.77 -7.38 14.91
C LEU A 95 4.45 -7.59 16.39
N ASP A 96 4.43 -6.51 17.17
CA ASP A 96 4.07 -6.51 18.59
C ASP A 96 2.54 -6.38 18.76
N ILE A 97 1.85 -7.51 18.75
CA ILE A 97 0.38 -7.58 18.88
C ILE A 97 -0.03 -7.33 20.32
N LEU A 98 0.59 -8.03 21.27
CA LEU A 98 0.33 -7.90 22.69
C LEU A 98 1.54 -7.28 23.37
N THR A 99 1.30 -6.20 24.12
CA THR A 99 2.34 -5.49 24.87
C THR A 99 1.85 -5.26 26.30
N SER A 100 2.78 -5.16 27.26
CA SER A 100 2.44 -4.83 28.65
C SER A 100 1.71 -3.49 28.76
N GLU A 101 2.11 -2.51 27.95
CA GLU A 101 1.46 -1.19 27.89
C GLU A 101 -0.03 -1.28 27.54
N ASP A 102 -0.41 -2.16 26.59
CA ASP A 102 -1.82 -2.37 26.28
C ASP A 102 -2.58 -2.96 27.48
N MET A 103 -1.98 -3.91 28.19
CA MET A 103 -2.59 -4.56 29.36
C MET A 103 -2.79 -3.57 30.51
N GLU A 104 -1.79 -2.73 30.78
CA GLU A 104 -1.91 -1.68 31.79
C GLU A 104 -3.00 -0.66 31.44
N ARG A 105 -3.13 -0.31 30.16
CA ARG A 105 -4.20 0.60 29.70
C ARG A 105 -5.57 -0.03 29.90
N TYR A 106 -5.73 -1.33 29.66
CA TYR A 106 -6.97 -2.04 29.98
C TYR A 106 -7.23 -2.08 31.49
N ALA A 107 -6.23 -2.40 32.30
CA ALA A 107 -6.35 -2.45 33.76
C ALA A 107 -6.78 -1.11 34.37
N ARG A 108 -6.36 0.01 33.76
CA ARG A 108 -6.76 1.37 34.14
C ARG A 108 -8.12 1.81 33.58
N GLY A 109 -8.91 0.92 32.99
CA GLY A 109 -10.23 1.23 32.43
C GLY A 109 -10.17 2.00 31.10
N GLY A 110 -9.07 1.93 30.37
CA GLY A 110 -8.91 2.58 29.08
C GLY A 110 -9.92 2.09 28.05
N ALA A 111 -10.46 3.02 27.24
CA ALA A 111 -11.45 2.68 26.23
C ALA A 111 -10.87 1.71 25.17
N HIS A 112 -11.50 0.54 25.01
CA HIS A 112 -11.10 -0.52 24.07
C HIS A 112 -10.79 0.02 22.65
N VAL A 113 -11.66 0.88 22.12
CA VAL A 113 -11.48 1.48 20.77
C VAL A 113 -10.18 2.30 20.68
N LYS A 114 -9.82 3.07 21.71
CA LYS A 114 -8.57 3.85 21.71
C LYS A 114 -7.36 2.94 21.76
N ILE A 115 -7.41 1.87 22.57
CA ILE A 115 -6.31 0.90 22.66
C ILE A 115 -6.12 0.19 21.32
N GLN A 116 -7.20 -0.24 20.66
CA GLN A 116 -7.11 -0.86 19.33
C GLN A 116 -6.59 0.09 18.25
N GLN A 117 -6.93 1.39 18.31
CA GLN A 117 -6.35 2.39 17.41
C GLN A 117 -4.84 2.53 17.56
N GLU A 118 -4.35 2.58 18.80
CA GLU A 118 -2.91 2.66 19.10
C GLU A 118 -2.19 1.37 18.69
N ARG A 119 -2.80 0.20 18.97
CA ARG A 119 -2.28 -1.10 18.52
C ARG A 119 -2.19 -1.17 17.00
N LEU A 120 -3.24 -0.78 16.28
CA LEU A 120 -3.26 -0.72 14.81
C LEU A 120 -2.14 0.20 14.28
N ALA A 121 -1.96 1.37 14.90
CA ALA A 121 -0.90 2.29 14.54
C ALA A 121 0.48 1.68 14.77
N ARG A 122 0.71 1.02 15.92
CA ARG A 122 1.97 0.34 16.25
C ARG A 122 2.33 -0.72 15.21
N ILE A 123 1.44 -1.69 14.96
CA ILE A 123 1.73 -2.80 14.05
C ILE A 123 1.90 -2.34 12.60
N ALA A 124 1.14 -1.34 12.14
CA ALA A 124 1.30 -0.81 10.79
C ALA A 124 2.64 -0.07 10.60
N ASN A 125 3.08 0.68 11.62
CA ASN A 125 4.39 1.33 11.58
C ASN A 125 5.53 0.32 11.64
N GLN A 126 5.41 -0.74 12.46
CA GLN A 126 6.40 -1.83 12.54
C GLN A 126 6.52 -2.59 11.21
N ALA A 127 5.39 -2.92 10.57
CA ALA A 127 5.39 -3.53 9.24
C ALA A 127 6.14 -2.64 8.24
N LYS A 128 5.80 -1.34 8.19
CA LYS A 128 6.44 -0.38 7.28
C LYS A 128 7.94 -0.25 7.53
N ALA A 129 8.37 -0.22 8.79
CA ALA A 129 9.79 -0.13 9.15
C ALA A 129 10.59 -1.33 8.65
N GLN A 130 9.95 -2.50 8.54
CA GLN A 130 10.53 -3.74 8.02
C GLN A 130 10.31 -3.91 6.50
N GLY A 131 9.85 -2.86 5.80
CA GLY A 131 9.64 -2.91 4.36
C GLY A 131 8.35 -3.59 3.92
N GLY A 132 7.42 -3.89 4.83
CA GLY A 132 6.11 -4.47 4.53
C GLY A 132 4.94 -3.51 4.76
N LEU A 133 3.75 -3.84 4.24
CA LEU A 133 2.54 -3.03 4.43
C LEU A 133 1.33 -3.89 4.78
N LEU A 134 0.67 -3.55 5.89
CA LEU A 134 -0.56 -4.23 6.29
C LEU A 134 -1.74 -3.81 5.41
N SER A 135 -2.40 -4.80 4.80
CA SER A 135 -3.73 -4.62 4.24
C SER A 135 -4.77 -4.49 5.38
N GLN A 136 -5.91 -3.83 5.11
CA GLN A 136 -6.97 -3.74 6.12
C GLN A 136 -7.53 -5.13 6.53
N PRO A 137 -7.72 -6.10 5.61
CA PRO A 137 -8.11 -7.46 6.00
C PRO A 137 -7.10 -8.14 6.94
N MET A 138 -5.80 -8.09 6.62
CA MET A 138 -4.75 -8.68 7.46
C MET A 138 -4.68 -8.01 8.83
N ALA A 139 -4.73 -6.68 8.87
CA ALA A 139 -4.79 -5.94 10.14
C ALA A 139 -6.04 -6.31 10.96
N GLY A 140 -7.19 -6.55 10.30
CA GLY A 140 -8.41 -7.00 10.98
C GLY A 140 -8.23 -8.37 11.62
N HIS A 141 -7.64 -9.31 10.86
CA HIS A 141 -7.35 -10.65 11.36
C HIS A 141 -6.41 -10.62 12.58
N LEU A 142 -5.32 -9.86 12.48
CA LEU A 142 -4.35 -9.67 13.58
C LEU A 142 -4.96 -9.05 14.84
N LEU A 143 -5.93 -8.16 14.68
CA LEU A 143 -6.61 -7.48 15.80
C LEU A 143 -7.83 -8.24 16.32
N GLY A 144 -8.26 -9.32 15.66
CA GLY A 144 -9.49 -10.04 15.99
C GLY A 144 -10.76 -9.24 15.69
N VAL A 145 -10.75 -8.37 14.67
CA VAL A 145 -11.89 -7.54 14.28
C VAL A 145 -12.17 -7.63 12.78
N ARG A 146 -13.40 -7.26 12.39
CA ARG A 146 -13.75 -7.12 10.98
C ARG A 146 -12.95 -6.00 10.29
N GLN A 147 -12.74 -6.14 8.98
CA GLN A 147 -11.99 -5.17 8.16
C GLN A 147 -12.60 -3.75 8.18
N ASP A 148 -13.92 -3.61 8.30
CA ASP A 148 -14.58 -2.30 8.40
C ASP A 148 -14.28 -1.59 9.74
N CYS A 149 -14.07 -2.33 10.83
CA CYS A 149 -13.60 -1.78 12.10
C CYS A 149 -12.20 -1.18 11.97
N VAL A 150 -11.29 -1.80 11.21
CA VAL A 150 -9.94 -1.28 10.95
C VAL A 150 -10.01 0.09 10.28
N SER A 151 -10.90 0.26 9.29
CA SER A 151 -11.13 1.54 8.64
C SER A 151 -11.62 2.61 9.64
N LYS A 152 -12.59 2.27 10.49
CA LYS A 152 -13.08 3.16 11.56
C LYS A 152 -11.98 3.53 12.56
N TYR A 153 -11.13 2.59 12.93
CA TYR A 153 -9.99 2.84 13.82
C TYR A 153 -8.97 3.77 13.17
N ALA A 154 -8.61 3.56 11.91
CA ALA A 154 -7.69 4.44 11.20
C ALA A 154 -8.22 5.89 11.12
N VAL A 155 -9.52 6.07 10.81
CA VAL A 155 -10.16 7.39 10.80
C VAL A 155 -10.19 8.01 12.20
N GLY A 156 -10.58 7.24 13.21
CA GLY A 156 -10.63 7.72 14.61
C GLY A 156 -9.26 8.11 15.14
N TYR A 157 -8.23 7.33 14.85
CA TYR A 157 -6.84 7.63 15.19
C TYR A 157 -6.38 8.94 14.55
N ARG A 158 -6.66 9.13 13.25
CA ARG A 158 -6.33 10.37 12.53
C ARG A 158 -7.03 11.58 13.13
N LYS A 159 -8.34 11.48 13.44
CA LYS A 159 -9.09 12.58 14.06
C LYS A 159 -8.52 12.97 15.42
N ARG A 160 -8.08 11.99 16.22
CA ARG A 160 -7.58 12.21 17.58
C ARG A 160 -6.13 12.71 17.61
N THR A 161 -5.28 12.27 16.69
CA THR A 161 -3.82 12.49 16.76
C THR A 161 -3.26 13.35 15.63
N GLY A 162 -4.06 13.60 14.57
CA GLY A 162 -3.59 14.21 13.32
C GLY A 162 -2.72 13.28 12.45
N LYS A 163 -2.34 12.09 12.95
CA LYS A 163 -1.42 11.17 12.27
C LYS A 163 -2.17 10.14 11.44
N VAL A 164 -1.58 9.75 10.31
CA VAL A 164 -2.14 8.74 9.40
C VAL A 164 -1.47 7.40 9.66
N ILE A 165 -2.26 6.33 9.78
CA ILE A 165 -1.76 4.96 9.91
C ILE A 165 -1.31 4.47 8.52
N PRO A 166 -0.06 3.97 8.36
CA PRO A 166 0.49 3.60 7.06
C PRO A 166 0.02 2.20 6.60
N LEU A 167 -1.27 2.03 6.37
CA LEU A 167 -1.82 0.80 5.77
C LEU A 167 -1.53 0.74 4.26
N ARG A 168 -1.51 -0.46 3.66
CA ARG A 168 -1.22 -0.65 2.22
C ARG A 168 -2.09 0.25 1.34
N GLY A 169 -3.41 0.26 1.60
CA GLY A 169 -4.35 1.09 0.84
C GLY A 169 -4.12 2.60 0.96
N VAL A 170 -3.41 3.07 1.99
CA VAL A 170 -3.04 4.48 2.17
C VAL A 170 -1.68 4.78 1.53
N VAL A 171 -0.71 3.89 1.71
CA VAL A 171 0.66 4.10 1.22
C VAL A 171 0.76 3.92 -0.30
N HIS A 172 0.03 2.94 -0.82
CA HIS A 172 -0.04 2.63 -2.26
C HIS A 172 -1.30 3.16 -2.93
N ASP A 173 -2.14 3.90 -2.19
CA ASP A 173 -3.32 4.58 -2.71
C ASP A 173 -4.38 3.66 -3.37
N ILE A 174 -4.51 2.42 -2.87
CA ILE A 174 -5.40 1.35 -3.41
C ILE A 174 -6.85 1.48 -2.87
N GLY A 175 -7.12 2.45 -2.00
CA GLY A 175 -8.39 2.56 -1.28
C GLY A 175 -9.54 3.13 -2.11
N ARG A 176 -10.78 2.79 -1.72
CA ARG A 176 -11.98 3.53 -2.14
C ARG A 176 -12.01 4.96 -1.60
N SER A 177 -11.15 5.30 -0.65
CA SER A 177 -11.05 6.65 -0.08
C SER A 177 -10.33 7.59 -1.05
N THR A 178 -11.03 7.97 -2.12
CA THR A 178 -11.07 9.36 -2.60
C THR A 178 -9.72 10.07 -2.77
N THR A 179 -8.82 9.49 -3.55
CA THR A 179 -7.57 10.13 -4.02
C THR A 179 -7.42 9.99 -5.52
N HIS A 180 -7.56 8.78 -6.10
CA HIS A 180 -7.39 8.61 -7.55
C HIS A 180 -8.42 9.39 -8.38
N LYS A 181 -9.71 9.31 -8.04
CA LYS A 181 -10.77 10.10 -8.69
C LYS A 181 -10.53 11.61 -8.52
N GLU A 182 -10.18 12.03 -7.31
CA GLU A 182 -9.90 13.43 -6.99
C GLU A 182 -8.68 13.97 -7.72
N TRP A 183 -7.61 13.18 -7.78
CA TRP A 183 -6.33 13.51 -8.41
C TRP A 183 -6.48 13.59 -9.93
N ILE A 184 -7.16 12.61 -10.54
CA ILE A 184 -7.49 12.63 -11.98
C ILE A 184 -8.31 13.87 -12.33
N ILE A 185 -9.36 14.17 -11.55
CA ILE A 185 -10.20 15.35 -11.79
C ILE A 185 -9.43 16.64 -11.51
N ASN A 186 -8.52 16.66 -10.53
CA ASN A 186 -7.64 17.81 -10.27
C ASN A 186 -6.75 18.12 -11.48
N LEU A 187 -6.09 17.10 -12.03
CA LEU A 187 -5.24 17.26 -13.21
C LEU A 187 -6.07 17.72 -14.41
N TYR A 188 -7.24 17.12 -14.63
CA TYR A 188 -8.16 17.56 -15.69
C TYR A 188 -8.57 19.03 -15.53
N GLN A 189 -8.94 19.47 -14.33
CA GLN A 189 -9.30 20.86 -14.04
C GLN A 189 -8.13 21.84 -14.20
N ARG A 190 -6.89 21.35 -14.16
CA ARG A 190 -5.67 22.14 -14.44
C ARG A 190 -5.30 22.18 -15.92
N GLY A 191 -6.11 21.57 -16.79
CA GLY A 191 -5.93 21.60 -18.24
C GLY A 191 -5.08 20.47 -18.83
N TYR A 192 -4.69 19.46 -18.03
CA TYR A 192 -3.95 18.31 -18.55
C TYR A 192 -4.86 17.44 -19.44
N THR A 193 -4.31 16.96 -20.55
CA THR A 193 -4.97 16.02 -21.46
C THR A 193 -5.09 14.63 -20.84
N GLU A 194 -6.03 13.81 -21.33
CA GLU A 194 -6.19 12.43 -20.83
C GLU A 194 -4.91 11.60 -20.98
N ALA A 195 -4.15 11.81 -22.06
CA ALA A 195 -2.88 11.12 -22.30
C ALA A 195 -1.81 11.53 -21.28
N GLU A 196 -1.71 12.82 -20.93
CA GLU A 196 -0.80 13.29 -19.88
C GLU A 196 -1.23 12.76 -18.51
N ILE A 197 -2.54 12.70 -18.23
CA ILE A 197 -3.04 12.13 -16.98
C ILE A 197 -2.73 10.64 -16.91
N VAL A 198 -2.83 9.87 -18.00
CA VAL A 198 -2.38 8.46 -18.07
C VAL A 198 -0.91 8.37 -17.69
N TRP A 199 -0.07 9.23 -18.27
CA TRP A 199 1.36 9.23 -18.03
C TRP A 199 1.71 9.58 -16.57
N ILE A 200 1.05 10.60 -16.00
CA ILE A 200 1.28 11.08 -14.63
C ILE A 200 0.77 10.07 -13.58
N THR A 201 -0.40 9.48 -13.82
CA THR A 201 -1.11 8.68 -12.82
C THR A 201 -0.88 7.18 -12.96
N GLY A 202 -0.29 6.71 -14.07
CA GLY A 202 -0.10 5.29 -14.37
C GLY A 202 -1.41 4.51 -14.59
N HIS A 203 -2.54 5.20 -14.71
CA HIS A 203 -3.85 4.57 -14.94
C HIS A 203 -4.08 4.25 -16.41
N THR A 204 -4.92 3.25 -16.67
CA THR A 204 -5.38 3.00 -18.03
C THR A 204 -6.29 4.12 -18.52
N ILE A 205 -6.25 4.41 -19.83
CA ILE A 205 -7.08 5.44 -20.45
C ILE A 205 -8.58 5.18 -20.22
N GLN A 206 -9.00 3.91 -20.18
CA GLN A 206 -10.38 3.52 -19.89
C GLN A 206 -10.79 3.86 -18.45
N SER A 207 -9.87 3.78 -17.48
CA SER A 207 -10.14 4.14 -16.09
C SER A 207 -10.31 5.65 -15.94
N ILE A 208 -9.38 6.42 -16.53
CA ILE A 208 -9.45 7.90 -16.56
C ILE A 208 -10.73 8.36 -17.26
N GLY A 209 -11.03 7.84 -18.45
CA GLY A 209 -12.24 8.18 -19.20
C GLY A 209 -13.52 7.91 -18.41
N LYS A 210 -13.58 6.84 -17.60
CA LYS A 210 -14.74 6.58 -16.71
C LYS A 210 -14.92 7.66 -15.65
N TYR A 211 -13.85 8.13 -15.03
CA TYR A 211 -13.91 9.19 -14.02
C TYR A 211 -14.29 10.54 -14.63
N LEU A 212 -13.62 10.91 -15.72
CA LEU A 212 -13.85 12.20 -16.39
C LEU A 212 -15.23 12.28 -17.04
N LYS A 213 -15.67 11.22 -17.73
CA LYS A 213 -17.02 11.15 -18.30
C LYS A 213 -18.08 11.37 -17.22
N ARG A 214 -17.93 10.72 -16.06
CA ARG A 214 -18.90 10.82 -14.98
C ARG A 214 -18.87 12.18 -14.29
N TYR A 215 -17.69 12.79 -14.17
CA TYR A 215 -17.54 14.15 -13.67
C TYR A 215 -18.21 15.17 -14.61
N LYS A 216 -17.97 15.08 -15.93
CA LYS A 216 -18.63 15.92 -16.95
C LYS A 216 -20.16 15.75 -16.95
N GLN A 217 -20.66 14.51 -16.80
CA GLN A 217 -22.10 14.27 -16.68
C GLN A 217 -22.70 14.93 -15.44
N MET A 218 -21.95 15.04 -14.34
CA MET A 218 -22.39 15.77 -13.15
C MET A 218 -22.41 17.28 -13.40
N GLU A 219 -21.43 17.83 -14.11
CA GLU A 219 -21.40 19.25 -14.50
C GLU A 219 -22.63 19.62 -15.35
N VAL A 220 -22.87 18.86 -16.43
CA VAL A 220 -24.04 19.04 -17.30
C VAL A 220 -25.35 18.93 -16.52
N LEU A 221 -25.47 17.94 -15.63
CA LEU A 221 -26.66 17.78 -14.81
C LEU A 221 -26.94 18.99 -13.91
N ILE A 222 -25.89 19.58 -13.33
CA ILE A 222 -26.03 20.75 -12.45
C ILE A 222 -26.38 21.99 -13.28
N GLU A 223 -25.79 22.14 -14.47
CA GLU A 223 -26.12 23.23 -15.39
C GLU A 223 -27.57 23.16 -15.87
N GLU A 224 -28.06 21.97 -16.24
CA GLU A 224 -29.45 21.75 -16.67
C GLU A 224 -30.47 21.99 -15.55
N ILE A 225 -30.14 21.60 -14.32
CA ILE A 225 -31.02 21.80 -13.16
C ILE A 225 -30.96 23.25 -12.65
N GLY A 226 -29.84 23.95 -12.87
CA GLY A 226 -29.59 25.30 -12.37
C GLY A 226 -29.22 25.37 -10.88
N GLU A 227 -29.19 24.23 -10.18
CA GLU A 227 -28.81 24.13 -8.77
C GLU A 227 -28.10 22.80 -8.47
N ILE A 228 -27.38 22.75 -7.34
CA ILE A 228 -26.70 21.53 -6.90
C ILE A 228 -27.76 20.52 -6.41
N PRO A 229 -27.96 19.38 -7.10
CA PRO A 229 -29.00 18.43 -6.73
C PRO A 229 -28.68 17.71 -5.42
N ILE A 230 -29.73 17.31 -4.69
CA ILE A 230 -29.58 16.38 -3.57
C ILE A 230 -29.00 15.04 -4.05
N ILE A 231 -28.26 14.36 -3.17
CA ILE A 231 -27.50 13.13 -3.50
C ILE A 231 -28.40 12.07 -4.14
N ASP A 232 -29.63 11.88 -3.64
CA ASP A 232 -30.58 10.92 -4.18
C ASP A 232 -31.04 11.23 -5.61
N LYS A 233 -31.26 12.52 -5.91
CA LYS A 233 -31.64 12.99 -7.25
C LYS A 233 -30.49 12.76 -8.23
N ALA A 234 -29.27 13.15 -7.85
CA ALA A 234 -28.08 12.95 -8.66
C ALA A 234 -27.78 11.46 -8.93
N ALA A 235 -27.89 10.61 -7.89
CA ALA A 235 -27.69 9.18 -7.99
C ALA A 235 -28.68 8.52 -8.97
N ARG A 236 -29.95 8.92 -8.90
CA ARG A 236 -31.02 8.43 -9.78
C ARG A 236 -30.80 8.85 -11.24
N LEU A 237 -30.55 10.14 -11.47
CA LEU A 237 -30.44 10.70 -12.83
C LEU A 237 -29.19 10.20 -13.56
N LEU A 238 -28.07 10.00 -12.85
CA LEU A 238 -26.83 9.49 -13.44
C LEU A 238 -26.70 7.96 -13.39
N ASN A 239 -27.68 7.27 -12.82
CA ASN A 239 -27.66 5.83 -12.56
C ASN A 239 -26.35 5.37 -11.89
N ILE A 240 -26.05 5.96 -10.73
CA ILE A 240 -24.87 5.66 -9.90
C ILE A 240 -25.25 5.46 -8.43
N SER A 241 -24.35 4.87 -7.66
CA SER A 241 -24.56 4.75 -6.21
C SER A 241 -24.62 6.13 -5.54
N LYS A 242 -25.40 6.25 -4.46
CA LYS A 242 -25.48 7.47 -3.63
C LYS A 242 -24.10 7.95 -3.17
N TRP A 243 -23.21 7.00 -2.86
CA TRP A 243 -21.85 7.30 -2.46
C TRP A 243 -21.03 7.90 -3.61
N SER A 244 -21.11 7.34 -4.82
CA SER A 244 -20.43 7.90 -6.00
C SER A 244 -20.95 9.30 -6.35
N ALA A 245 -22.29 9.49 -6.29
CA ALA A 245 -22.91 10.80 -6.48
C ALA A 245 -22.40 11.82 -5.46
N ARG A 246 -22.32 11.44 -4.18
CA ARG A 246 -21.75 12.28 -3.12
C ARG A 246 -20.31 12.70 -3.42
N GLU A 247 -19.45 11.79 -3.87
CA GLU A 247 -18.06 12.13 -4.21
C GLU A 247 -17.96 13.13 -5.35
N TYR A 248 -18.70 12.92 -6.45
CA TYR A 248 -18.67 13.86 -7.59
C TYR A 248 -19.24 15.24 -7.22
N LEU A 249 -20.29 15.30 -6.40
CA LEU A 249 -20.83 16.58 -5.90
C LEU A 249 -19.83 17.32 -5.00
N ILE A 250 -19.07 16.62 -4.16
CA ILE A 250 -18.00 17.22 -3.36
C ILE A 250 -16.90 17.80 -4.26
N LEU A 251 -16.48 17.04 -5.28
CA LEU A 251 -15.45 17.49 -6.23
C LEU A 251 -15.93 18.69 -7.04
N TYR A 252 -17.17 18.65 -7.55
CA TYR A 252 -17.79 19.78 -8.26
C TYR A 252 -17.77 21.05 -7.40
N ARG A 253 -18.26 20.97 -6.15
CA ARG A 253 -18.24 22.12 -5.23
C ARG A 253 -16.84 22.66 -5.00
N ARG A 254 -15.84 21.79 -4.92
CA ARG A 254 -14.45 22.20 -4.71
C ARG A 254 -13.90 23.01 -5.89
N TYR A 255 -14.15 22.59 -7.13
CA TYR A 255 -13.60 23.26 -8.31
C TYR A 255 -14.46 24.44 -8.80
N HIS A 256 -15.79 24.34 -8.75
CA HIS A 256 -16.67 25.44 -9.18
C HIS A 256 -16.77 26.61 -8.18
N ASN A 257 -16.52 26.40 -6.88
CA ASN A 257 -16.42 27.53 -5.93
C ASN A 257 -15.14 28.35 -6.11
N VAL A 258 -14.07 27.75 -6.67
CA VAL A 258 -12.82 28.46 -6.95
C VAL A 258 -12.97 29.40 -8.16
N VAL A 259 -13.86 29.09 -9.11
CA VAL A 259 -14.06 29.89 -10.34
C VAL A 259 -14.92 31.14 -10.11
N LYS A 260 -15.72 31.22 -9.02
CA LYS A 260 -16.52 32.41 -8.68
C LYS A 260 -15.76 33.50 -7.89
N GLN A 261 -14.43 33.48 -7.86
CA GLN A 261 -13.64 34.66 -7.47
C GLN A 261 -13.14 35.41 -8.72
N LYS A 262 -13.92 36.46 -9.07
CA LYS A 262 -13.63 37.62 -9.93
C LYS A 262 -12.60 37.48 -11.08
N GLY A 263 -13.14 37.56 -12.30
CA GLY A 263 -12.69 38.44 -13.38
C GLY A 263 -11.21 38.43 -13.77
N LYS A 264 -10.93 37.86 -14.96
CA LYS A 264 -9.69 38.04 -15.74
C LYS A 264 -8.40 38.02 -14.90
N PHE A 265 -7.94 36.86 -14.48
CA PHE A 265 -6.51 36.58 -14.43
C PHE A 265 -6.31 35.09 -14.72
N PHE A 266 -5.50 34.81 -15.74
CA PHE A 266 -4.84 33.52 -15.90
C PHE A 266 -3.91 33.38 -14.69
N ILE A 267 -4.43 32.94 -13.55
CA ILE A 267 -3.58 32.57 -12.43
C ILE A 267 -2.99 31.23 -12.81
N ARG A 268 -1.82 31.27 -13.46
CA ARG A 268 -0.87 30.17 -13.38
C ARG A 268 -0.58 30.03 -11.88
N LEU A 269 -1.34 29.16 -11.20
CA LEU A 269 -1.02 28.77 -9.83
C LEU A 269 0.46 28.40 -9.85
N PRO A 270 1.30 28.99 -8.99
CA PRO A 270 2.71 28.66 -8.98
C PRO A 270 2.82 27.14 -8.88
N THR A 271 3.57 26.56 -9.80
CA THR A 271 3.80 25.13 -9.86
C THR A 271 4.53 24.72 -8.60
N VAL A 272 3.79 24.31 -7.56
CA VAL A 272 4.37 23.63 -6.38
C VAL A 272 4.88 22.22 -6.77
N TYR A 273 4.81 21.85 -8.05
CA TYR A 273 5.32 20.59 -8.59
C TYR A 273 6.55 20.73 -9.51
N GLU A 274 7.05 21.93 -9.84
CA GLU A 274 8.19 22.08 -10.77
C GLU A 274 9.57 22.30 -10.13
N GLN A 275 9.74 22.15 -8.82
CA GLN A 275 11.09 22.31 -8.25
C GLN A 275 11.75 21.09 -7.62
N HIS A 276 11.10 19.93 -7.45
CA HIS A 276 11.74 18.83 -6.69
C HIS A 276 11.77 17.47 -7.42
N PHE A 277 12.08 17.50 -8.72
CA PHE A 277 12.63 16.35 -9.44
C PHE A 277 14.07 16.63 -9.89
N CYS A 278 14.93 17.03 -8.95
CA CYS A 278 16.35 16.74 -9.06
C CYS A 278 16.96 16.73 -7.65
N ASN A 279 17.70 15.66 -7.35
CA ASN A 279 18.50 15.43 -6.14
C ASN A 279 17.76 14.98 -4.86
N GLN A 280 17.71 13.65 -4.72
CA GLN A 280 17.71 12.87 -3.47
C GLN A 280 16.46 12.90 -2.56
N GLY A 281 15.49 12.05 -2.92
CA GLY A 281 14.96 11.01 -2.02
C GLY A 281 14.45 11.40 -0.63
N ARG A 282 13.30 12.09 -0.54
CA ARG A 282 12.30 11.94 0.55
C ARG A 282 10.99 12.70 0.23
N PRO A 283 9.79 12.10 0.35
CA PRO A 283 8.53 12.83 0.15
C PRO A 283 8.16 13.67 1.39
N VAL A 284 7.84 14.95 1.17
CA VAL A 284 7.34 15.88 2.20
C VAL A 284 5.86 15.58 2.51
N ARG A 285 5.51 15.55 3.80
CA ARG A 285 4.16 15.20 4.31
C ARG A 285 3.12 16.27 3.98
N ILE A 286 1.99 15.85 3.40
CA ILE A 286 0.78 16.64 3.05
C ILE A 286 0.21 17.45 4.23
N SER A 287 0.45 17.05 5.49
CA SER A 287 -0.06 17.77 6.66
C SER A 287 0.47 19.21 6.74
N LYS A 288 1.72 19.45 6.32
CA LYS A 288 2.29 20.82 6.33
C LYS A 288 1.67 21.75 5.29
N VAL A 289 1.14 21.19 4.20
CA VAL A 289 0.48 21.96 3.13
C VAL A 289 -0.92 22.39 3.57
N VAL A 290 -1.66 21.51 4.23
CA VAL A 290 -2.99 21.82 4.79
C VAL A 290 -2.89 22.86 5.91
N ASP A 291 -1.88 22.76 6.79
CA ASP A 291 -1.66 23.73 7.87
C ASP A 291 -1.15 25.10 7.37
N SER A 292 -0.56 25.16 6.17
CA SER A 292 -0.16 26.43 5.52
C SER A 292 -1.37 27.14 4.91
N VAL A 293 -2.19 26.38 4.17
CA VAL A 293 -3.41 26.89 3.51
C VAL A 293 -4.44 27.37 4.53
N MET A 294 -4.53 26.73 5.71
CA MET A 294 -5.45 27.16 6.77
C MET A 294 -4.97 28.38 7.56
N ARG A 295 -3.67 28.72 7.53
CA ARG A 295 -3.12 29.93 8.18
C ARG A 295 -3.24 31.18 7.33
N GLU A 296 -3.34 31.04 6.01
CA GLU A 296 -3.57 32.14 5.07
C GLU A 296 -5.07 32.50 4.91
N LEU A 297 -5.97 31.73 5.55
CA LEU A 297 -7.43 31.91 5.51
C LEU A 297 -8.02 32.41 6.84
N GLN A 298 -7.19 32.94 7.74
CA GLN A 298 -7.58 33.76 8.89
C GLN A 298 -7.13 35.20 8.68
#